data_AF-A0A8H7ULL3-F1
#
_entry.id   AF-A0A8H7ULL3-F1
#
_cell.length_a   1.000
_cell.length_b   1.000
_cell.length_c   1.000
_cell.angle_alpha   90.00
_cell.angle_beta   90.00
_cell.angle_gamma   90.00
#
_symmetry.space_group_name_H-M   'P 1'
#
loop_
_entity.id
_entity.type
_entity.pdbx_description
1 polymer ?
#
loop_
_entity_poly.entity_id
_entity_poly.type
_entity_poly.pdbx_seq_one_letter_code
_entity_poly.pdbx_strand_id
1 'polypeptide(L)' 'MDGAPIKGETIPIRLFLGGYELGPTFQDINKKFSVKYYLNLVLVDEENRRYFKQHEIFMYRK' A
#
# COMPACT_ATOMS: atom_id res chain seq x y z
N MET A 1 -12.37 -8.31 -0.17
CA MET A 1 -13.50 -8.02 -1.05
C MET A 1 -13.99 -9.37 -1.50
N ASP A 2 -15.24 -9.69 -1.21
CA ASP A 2 -15.77 -10.99 -1.51
C ASP A 2 -16.37 -10.95 -2.92
N GLY A 3 -16.00 -11.91 -3.75
CA GLY A 3 -16.43 -12.00 -5.15
C GLY A 3 -15.44 -11.44 -6.16
N ALA A 4 -15.58 -11.91 -7.40
CA ALA A 4 -14.78 -11.47 -8.53
C ALA A 4 -15.39 -10.19 -9.14
N PRO A 5 -14.59 -9.12 -9.33
CA PRO A 5 -15.09 -7.91 -9.98
C PRO A 5 -15.41 -8.20 -11.46
N ILE A 6 -16.42 -7.54 -12.00
CA ILE A 6 -16.72 -7.59 -13.44
C ILE A 6 -16.03 -6.43 -14.18
N LYS A 7 -15.80 -6.64 -15.48
CA LYS A 7 -15.18 -5.63 -16.34
C LYS A 7 -16.00 -4.34 -16.33
N GLY A 8 -15.37 -3.24 -15.94
CA GLY A 8 -15.99 -1.91 -15.88
C GLY A 8 -16.44 -1.49 -14.48
N GLU A 9 -16.37 -2.36 -13.49
CA GLU A 9 -16.59 -1.97 -12.09
C GLU A 9 -15.48 -1.06 -11.56
N THR A 10 -15.88 -0.13 -10.69
CA THR A 10 -14.98 0.79 -9.99
C THR A 10 -15.27 0.71 -8.50
N ILE A 11 -14.23 0.43 -7.71
CA ILE A 11 -14.34 0.32 -6.26
C ILE A 11 -13.62 1.53 -5.64
N PRO A 12 -14.32 2.42 -4.93
CA PRO A 12 -13.67 3.54 -4.25
C PRO A 12 -12.90 3.05 -3.02
N ILE A 13 -11.68 3.56 -2.84
CA ILE A 13 -10.81 3.24 -1.70
C ILE A 13 -10.52 4.52 -0.93
N ARG A 14 -10.68 4.47 0.40
CA ARG A 14 -10.28 5.56 1.31
C ARG A 14 -9.55 4.98 2.51
N LEU A 15 -8.32 5.47 2.75
CA LEU A 15 -7.46 5.06 3.86
C LEU A 15 -7.16 6.29 4.72
N PHE A 16 -7.63 6.29 5.96
CA PHE A 16 -7.34 7.36 6.92
C PHE A 16 -6.08 7.04 7.71
N LEU A 17 -5.03 7.84 7.55
CA LEU A 17 -3.73 7.56 8.15
C LEU A 17 -3.65 7.87 9.66
N GLY A 18 -4.56 8.68 10.20
CA GLY A 18 -4.50 9.14 11.60
C GLY A 18 -4.75 8.05 12.65
N GLY A 19 -5.29 6.89 12.26
CA GLY A 19 -5.49 5.74 13.15
C GLY A 19 -4.27 4.79 13.23
N TYR A 20 -3.19 5.10 12.52
CA TYR A 20 -2.00 4.26 12.45
C TYR A 20 -0.79 4.95 13.10
N GLU A 21 0.05 4.18 13.77
CA GLU A 21 1.33 4.65 14.32
C GLU A 21 2.37 4.80 13.20
N LEU A 22 2.27 5.89 12.44
CA LEU A 22 3.14 6.17 11.30
C LEU A 22 4.14 7.29 11.62
N GLY A 23 5.37 7.13 11.13
CA GLY A 23 6.38 8.18 11.05
C GLY A 23 6.49 8.73 9.62
N PRO A 24 7.33 9.75 9.40
CA PRO A 24 7.66 10.19 8.04
C PRO A 24 8.54 9.16 7.32
N THR A 25 8.61 9.26 6.00
CA THR A 25 9.59 8.52 5.20
C THR A 25 10.99 9.05 5.53
N PHE A 26 11.91 8.12 5.79
CA PHE A 26 13.31 8.41 6.04
C PHE A 26 14.16 7.77 4.95
N GLN A 27 14.99 8.58 4.27
CA GLN A 27 15.86 8.10 3.21
C GLN A 27 17.33 8.29 3.61
N ASP A 28 18.07 7.19 3.64
CA ASP A 28 19.51 7.09 3.83
C ASP A 28 20.05 7.90 5.02
N ILE A 29 19.37 7.80 6.17
CA ILE A 29 19.71 8.55 7.39
C ILE A 29 21.11 8.15 7.84
N ASN A 30 22.06 9.08 7.66
CA ASN A 30 23.48 8.90 7.93
C ASN A 30 24.05 7.60 7.33
N LYS A 31 23.52 7.14 6.19
CA LYS A 31 23.87 5.85 5.55
C LYS A 31 23.68 4.62 6.46
N LYS A 32 22.85 4.72 7.49
CA LYS A 32 22.59 3.63 8.45
C LYS A 32 21.27 2.93 8.21
N PHE A 33 20.22 3.68 7.89
CA PHE A 33 18.90 3.11 7.67
C PHE A 33 18.01 3.99 6.80
N SER A 34 16.95 3.38 6.29
CA SER A 34 15.83 4.01 5.59
C SER A 34 14.52 3.44 6.12
N VAL A 35 13.48 4.26 6.19
CA VAL A 35 12.10 3.84 6.48
C VAL A 35 11.24 4.28 5.30
N LYS A 36 10.67 3.31 4.59
CA LYS A 36 9.88 3.53 3.38
C LYS A 36 8.49 2.93 3.55
N TYR A 37 7.50 3.60 2.98
CA TYR A 37 6.10 3.17 3.01
C TYR A 37 5.67 2.78 1.60
N TYR A 38 4.88 1.72 1.49
CA TYR A 38 4.40 1.20 0.21
C TYR A 38 2.90 0.94 0.27
N LEU A 39 2.19 1.33 -0.79
CA LEU A 39 0.89 0.75 -1.09
C LEU A 39 1.12 -0.55 -1.83
N ASN A 40 0.66 -1.66 -1.25
CA ASN A 40 0.78 -2.99 -1.84
C ASN A 40 -0.60 -3.50 -2.23
N LEU A 41 -0.87 -3.57 -3.54
CA LEU A 41 -2.05 -4.22 -4.09
C LEU A 41 -1.78 -5.72 -4.21
N VAL A 42 -2.59 -6.51 -3.54
CA VAL A 42 -2.55 -7.97 -3.57
C VAL A 42 -3.85 -8.49 -4.17
N LEU A 43 -3.75 -9.26 -5.24
CA LEU A 43 -4.87 -9.99 -5.83
C LEU A 43 -4.65 -11.48 -5.62
N VAL A 44 -5.71 -12.19 -5.25
CA VAL A 44 -5.72 -13.65 -5.12
C VAL A 44 -6.82 -14.17 -6.02
N ASP A 45 -6.51 -15.16 -6.86
CA ASP A 45 -7.50 -15.81 -7.72
C ASP A 45 -8.02 -17.13 -7.11
N GLU A 46 -8.93 -17.78 -7.84
CA GLU A 46 -9.57 -19.04 -7.43
C GLU A 46 -8.58 -20.22 -7.31
N GLU A 47 -7.46 -20.17 -8.02
CA GLU A 47 -6.37 -21.17 -7.93
C GLU A 47 -5.37 -20.86 -6.80
N ASN A 48 -5.67 -19.90 -5.93
CA ASN A 48 -4.77 -19.37 -4.89
C ASN A 48 -3.47 -18.75 -5.41
N ARG A 49 -3.41 -18.35 -6.69
CA ARG A 49 -2.26 -17.60 -7.23
C ARG A 49 -2.33 -16.16 -6.72
N ARG A 50 -1.17 -15.62 -6.35
CA ARG A 50 -1.05 -14.26 -5.79
C ARG A 50 -0.36 -13.34 -6.79
N TYR A 51 -1.00 -12.22 -7.08
CA TYR A 51 -0.46 -11.15 -7.92
C TYR A 51 -0.20 -9.92 -7.06
N PHE A 52 0.96 -9.30 -7.23
CA PHE A 52 1.43 -8.20 -6.40
C PHE A 52 1.78 -6.99 -7.25
N LYS A 53 1.40 -5.80 -6.78
CA LYS A 53 1.89 -4.54 -7.30
C LYS A 53 2.14 -3.57 -6.15
N GLN A 54 3.37 -3.10 -6.05
CA GLN A 54 3.78 -2.14 -5.02
C GLN A 54 4.06 -0.77 -5.64
N HIS A 55 3.72 0.28 -4.90
CA HIS A 55 4.07 1.65 -5.20
C HIS A 55 4.58 2.34 -3.93
N GLU A 56 5.76 2.93 -3.99
CA GLU A 56 6.34 3.69 -2.88
C GLU A 56 5.53 4.96 -2.65
N ILE A 57 5.24 5.28 -1.39
CA ILE A 57 4.58 6.52 -1.00
C ILE A 57 5.44 7.28 0.01
N PHE A 58 5.42 8.61 -0.10
CA PHE A 58 6.20 9.49 0.75
C PHE A 58 5.33 10.07 1.87
N MET A 59 5.61 9.65 3.10
CA MET A 59 4.98 10.19 4.30
C MET A 59 5.78 11.39 4.80
N TYR A 60 5.10 12.49 5.13
CA TYR A 60 5.70 13.67 5.75
C TYR A 60 4.86 14.14 6.94
N ARG A 61 5.52 14.76 7.91
CA ARG A 61 4.85 15.41 9.03
C ARG A 61 4.48 16.83 8.60
N LYS A 62 3.20 17.19 8.74
CA LYS A 62 2.70 18.54 8.51
C LYS A 62 3.11 19.47 9.64
#